data_AF-A0A3B0V5E3-F1
#
_entry.id   AF-A0A3B0V5E3-F1
#
_cell.length_a   1.000
_cell.length_b   1.000
_cell.length_c   1.000
_cell.angle_alpha   90.00
_cell.angle_beta   90.00
_cell.angle_gamma   90.00
#
_symmetry.space_group_name_H-M   'P 1'
#
loop_
_entity.id
_entity.type
_entity.pdbx_description
1 polymer ?
#
loop_
_entity_poly.entity_id
_entity_poly.type
_entity_poly.pdbx_seq_one_letter_code
_entity_poly.pdbx_strand_id
1 'polypeptide(L)'
;TVVEFTKRDTNGDGIGENGILAQGEFIAKGTPQSPIIFRSAEKKRGRGDWDATNILGSDRSRNLIEFCQIEDAYRGLHFHFANVAVTNTIIRHNYRGLQFQESLVEIRDCQFYHNKSAVQGRDSEVYFNNNQIFANINGINFFRQNLTGRDNIFADNQWDGLRIREGEAVIERNVIAGNRFGLRVANAVFGRFSHNLLAANLENGLLLRNTDSLTVTANAILNNGLNGISLRDTRGEISGNLVAGNAERGIGIRSFSGMIKGNNIVANGVYALGLTGSSNVQALDNWWGGADMSRAIFDKHDNPALGLVSYKPAARGPFVFTWPLSRVPLDLSWYGLMRLTKDVTVPQGAALSIAPGTIVQLAKGVGMEIYGQIKGQGRSGKRILFTSATRKAPNSWDEIMLDRAMGSYFNFCDFEYAAWDIHCHFTNLIMNHCRFLNSYGGFRFRSGPVEIKNSLFEGNHIGLRALIMTADIHNNTFKNNEMAIFIRKKGSGIKIHHNNFIDNQRYDIRVGDFDAEDVDARYNWWQGKTKPDKFFDGRRDPELGRVIYKPVELQKQK
;
A
#
# COMPACT_ATOMS: atom_id res chain seq x y z
N THR A 1 32.07 2.37 -19.00
CA THR A 1 33.40 2.90 -18.58
C THR A 1 33.61 2.62 -17.11
N VAL A 2 34.84 2.40 -16.65
CA VAL A 2 35.16 2.27 -15.22
C VAL A 2 36.24 3.28 -14.87
N VAL A 3 36.04 4.02 -13.79
CA VAL A 3 36.96 4.98 -13.18
C VAL A 3 37.29 4.45 -11.79
N GLU A 4 38.56 4.15 -11.55
CA GLU A 4 39.03 3.58 -10.29
C GLU A 4 39.97 4.55 -9.57
N PHE A 5 39.77 4.71 -8.26
CA PHE A 5 40.57 5.58 -7.42
C PHE A 5 41.41 4.74 -6.45
N THR A 6 42.72 4.89 -6.48
CA THR A 6 43.61 4.29 -5.47
C THR A 6 43.46 5.02 -4.13
N LYS A 7 43.59 4.30 -3.01
CA LYS A 7 43.53 4.94 -1.70
C LYS A 7 44.85 5.64 -1.38
N ARG A 8 44.74 6.90 -0.99
CA ARG A 8 45.83 7.71 -0.43
C ARG A 8 45.30 8.40 0.81
N ASP A 9 45.90 8.13 1.96
CA ASP A 9 45.49 8.65 3.27
C ASP A 9 46.78 9.08 3.97
N THR A 10 47.09 10.37 3.96
CA THR A 10 48.34 10.92 4.52
C THR A 10 48.19 11.45 5.94
N ASN A 11 46.96 11.64 6.42
CA ASN A 11 46.67 12.10 7.77
C ASN A 11 46.28 10.96 8.74
N GLY A 12 46.00 9.76 8.23
CA GLY A 12 45.68 8.56 8.99
C GLY A 12 44.23 8.52 9.53
N ASP A 13 43.31 9.32 8.98
CA ASP A 13 41.92 9.36 9.44
C ASP A 13 41.02 8.26 8.82
N GLY A 14 41.56 7.48 7.88
CA GLY A 14 40.89 6.39 7.19
C GLY A 14 40.23 6.78 5.87
N ILE A 15 40.27 8.07 5.49
CA ILE A 15 39.65 8.61 4.28
C ILE A 15 40.69 8.76 3.15
N GLY A 16 40.31 8.34 1.94
CA GLY A 16 41.09 8.58 0.73
C GLY A 16 40.99 10.02 0.23
N GLU A 17 42.13 10.58 -0.14
CA GLU A 17 42.32 11.96 -0.63
C GLU A 17 42.11 12.11 -2.14
N ASN A 18 42.23 11.00 -2.89
CA ASN A 18 42.11 11.01 -4.35
C ASN A 18 40.66 11.22 -4.79
N GLY A 19 40.43 12.05 -5.80
CA GLY A 19 39.08 12.35 -6.32
C GLY A 19 39.13 13.11 -7.64
N ILE A 20 37.96 13.50 -8.15
CA ILE A 20 37.81 14.38 -9.31
C ILE A 20 37.52 15.80 -8.81
N LEU A 21 38.10 16.81 -9.47
CA LEU A 21 37.73 18.21 -9.31
C LEU A 21 37.33 18.79 -10.67
N ALA A 22 36.05 19.10 -10.84
CA ALA A 22 35.50 19.80 -11.99
C ALA A 22 35.17 21.25 -11.61
N GLN A 23 35.78 22.20 -12.32
CA GLN A 23 35.50 23.64 -12.23
C GLN A 23 34.81 24.18 -13.49
N GLY A 24 34.44 23.29 -14.41
CA GLY A 24 33.65 23.56 -15.61
C GLY A 24 32.47 22.59 -15.70
N GLU A 25 32.03 22.29 -16.91
CA GLU A 25 30.96 21.31 -17.13
C GLU A 25 31.46 19.87 -16.89
N PHE A 26 30.73 19.11 -16.08
CA PHE A 26 30.95 17.68 -15.86
C PHE A 26 29.79 16.86 -16.45
N ILE A 27 30.09 16.02 -17.43
CA ILE A 27 29.14 15.08 -18.05
C ILE A 27 29.67 13.65 -17.90
N ALA A 28 28.97 12.85 -17.10
CA ALA A 28 29.12 11.41 -17.02
C ALA A 28 27.82 10.76 -17.50
N LYS A 29 27.79 10.28 -18.74
CA LYS A 29 26.60 9.70 -19.38
C LYS A 29 26.86 8.28 -19.88
N GLY A 30 26.38 7.29 -19.13
CA GLY A 30 26.35 5.88 -19.54
C GLY A 30 25.08 5.53 -20.33
N THR A 31 24.78 4.23 -20.38
CA THR A 31 23.49 3.68 -20.86
C THR A 31 22.98 2.61 -19.88
N PRO A 32 21.69 2.19 -19.95
CA PRO A 32 21.18 1.11 -19.10
C PRO A 32 21.99 -0.20 -19.21
N GLN A 33 22.53 -0.48 -20.40
CA GLN A 33 23.32 -1.69 -20.70
C GLN A 33 24.82 -1.53 -20.38
N SER A 34 25.31 -0.28 -20.32
CA SER A 34 26.72 0.06 -20.14
C SER A 34 26.88 1.30 -19.26
N PRO A 35 26.65 1.19 -17.94
CA PRO A 35 26.82 2.31 -17.02
C PRO A 35 28.28 2.75 -16.89
N ILE A 36 28.49 3.99 -16.41
CA ILE A 36 29.81 4.46 -15.97
C ILE A 36 29.95 4.15 -14.48
N ILE A 37 31.02 3.45 -14.08
CA ILE A 37 31.25 3.03 -12.70
C ILE A 37 32.41 3.84 -12.10
N PHE A 38 32.19 4.49 -10.96
CA PHE A 38 33.19 5.19 -10.14
C PHE A 38 33.37 4.43 -8.83
N ARG A 39 34.57 3.91 -8.54
CA ARG A 39 34.80 3.00 -7.40
C ARG A 39 36.23 3.01 -6.85
N SER A 40 36.41 2.38 -5.69
CA SER A 40 37.74 2.10 -5.12
C SER A 40 38.54 1.10 -5.97
N ALA A 41 39.82 1.39 -6.20
CA ALA A 41 40.79 0.48 -6.82
C ALA A 41 41.33 -0.58 -5.83
N GLU A 42 41.05 -0.42 -4.53
CA GLU A 42 41.60 -1.29 -3.50
C GLU A 42 41.08 -2.73 -3.59
N LYS A 43 41.94 -3.70 -3.23
CA LYS A 43 41.56 -5.13 -3.18
C LYS A 43 40.47 -5.41 -2.15
N LYS A 44 40.45 -4.65 -1.05
CA LYS A 44 39.45 -4.72 0.01
C LYS A 44 38.77 -3.35 0.13
N ARG A 45 37.78 -3.12 -0.74
CA ARG A 45 37.05 -1.86 -0.84
C ARG A 45 36.32 -1.52 0.45
N GLY A 46 36.49 -0.29 0.92
CA GLY A 46 35.83 0.30 2.07
C GLY A 46 35.16 1.63 1.72
N ARG A 47 34.23 2.07 2.57
CA ARG A 47 33.58 3.38 2.39
C ARG A 47 34.57 4.48 2.79
N GLY A 48 34.78 5.45 1.91
CA GLY A 48 35.81 6.48 2.12
C GLY A 48 37.19 6.06 1.60
N ASP A 49 37.31 5.14 0.66
CA ASP A 49 38.60 4.83 0.02
C ASP A 49 39.08 5.90 -0.95
N TRP A 50 38.18 6.79 -1.38
CA TRP A 50 38.45 7.96 -2.21
C TRP A 50 37.55 9.13 -1.79
N ASP A 51 37.93 10.35 -2.12
CA ASP A 51 37.29 11.56 -1.60
C ASP A 51 35.90 11.74 -2.24
N ALA A 52 35.87 12.30 -3.44
CA ALA A 52 34.66 12.76 -4.09
C ALA A 52 34.83 13.03 -5.58
N THR A 53 33.70 13.07 -6.29
CA THR A 53 33.58 13.86 -7.52
C THR A 53 33.12 15.26 -7.12
N ASN A 54 34.05 16.20 -7.04
CA ASN A 54 33.80 17.59 -6.66
C ASN A 54 33.41 18.40 -7.91
N ILE A 55 32.27 19.10 -7.90
CA ILE A 55 31.83 20.05 -8.94
C ILE A 55 31.61 21.42 -8.30
N LEU A 56 32.43 22.42 -8.64
CA LEU A 56 32.47 23.71 -7.93
C LEU A 56 32.32 24.89 -8.90
N GLY A 57 31.40 25.83 -8.60
CA GLY A 57 31.26 27.08 -9.36
C GLY A 57 30.79 26.89 -10.80
N SER A 58 29.94 25.88 -11.02
CA SER A 58 29.47 25.42 -12.33
C SER A 58 27.94 25.58 -12.43
N ASP A 59 27.49 26.82 -12.29
CA ASP A 59 26.08 27.24 -12.36
C ASP A 59 25.64 27.69 -13.76
N ARG A 60 26.60 28.11 -14.61
CA ARG A 60 26.38 28.57 -15.99
C ARG A 60 26.00 27.48 -16.99
N SER A 61 26.32 26.23 -16.70
CA SER A 61 25.97 25.05 -17.52
C SER A 61 25.42 23.94 -16.65
N ARG A 62 24.70 22.99 -17.25
CA ARG A 62 24.01 21.91 -16.54
C ARG A 62 24.88 20.66 -16.51
N ASN A 63 25.49 20.40 -15.35
CA ASN A 63 26.25 19.18 -15.11
C ASN A 63 25.31 17.97 -15.13
N LEU A 64 25.74 16.86 -15.74
CA LEU A 64 24.90 15.68 -15.97
C LEU A 64 25.59 14.39 -15.50
N ILE A 65 24.94 13.67 -14.59
CA ILE A 65 25.32 12.33 -14.16
C ILE A 65 24.14 11.40 -14.50
N GLU A 66 24.27 10.63 -15.59
CA GLU A 66 23.21 9.79 -16.14
C GLU A 66 23.70 8.36 -16.36
N PHE A 67 22.92 7.35 -15.95
CA PHE A 67 23.29 5.92 -16.01
C PHE A 67 24.69 5.64 -15.42
N CYS A 68 24.93 6.12 -14.21
CA CYS A 68 26.18 5.91 -13.48
C CYS A 68 26.01 4.99 -12.26
N GLN A 69 27.10 4.46 -11.75
CA GLN A 69 27.21 3.83 -10.44
C GLN A 69 28.37 4.46 -9.66
N ILE A 70 28.12 4.92 -8.44
CA ILE A 70 29.12 5.61 -7.60
C ILE A 70 29.20 4.90 -6.25
N GLU A 71 30.37 4.36 -5.93
CA GLU A 71 30.60 3.53 -4.74
C GLU A 71 31.94 3.77 -4.05
N ASP A 72 32.01 3.38 -2.77
CA ASP A 72 33.19 3.40 -1.90
C ASP A 72 33.76 4.80 -1.55
N ALA A 73 33.09 5.88 -1.94
CA ALA A 73 33.54 7.25 -1.71
C ALA A 73 33.31 7.74 -0.27
N TYR A 74 34.02 8.80 0.11
CA TYR A 74 33.68 9.61 1.28
C TYR A 74 32.48 10.52 0.99
N ARG A 75 32.44 11.13 -0.21
CA ARG A 75 31.31 11.90 -0.74
C ARG A 75 31.14 11.60 -2.24
N GLY A 76 30.30 10.64 -2.61
CA GLY A 76 30.22 10.13 -4.00
C GLY A 76 30.08 11.25 -5.06
N LEU A 77 29.13 12.15 -4.84
CA LEU A 77 29.06 13.45 -5.51
C LEU A 77 29.10 14.57 -4.46
N HIS A 78 29.89 15.61 -4.71
CA HIS A 78 30.03 16.77 -3.84
C HIS A 78 30.02 18.06 -4.66
N PHE A 79 29.09 19.00 -4.40
CA PHE A 79 29.01 20.20 -5.23
C PHE A 79 28.50 21.47 -4.55
N HIS A 80 29.02 22.61 -5.00
CA HIS A 80 28.75 23.95 -4.46
C HIS A 80 28.61 24.95 -5.60
N PHE A 81 27.63 25.86 -5.54
CA PHE A 81 27.39 26.87 -6.58
C PHE A 81 27.28 26.24 -7.97
N ALA A 82 26.40 25.23 -8.11
CA ALA A 82 26.30 24.42 -9.31
C ALA A 82 24.85 24.12 -9.74
N ASN A 83 24.67 23.87 -11.03
CA ASN A 83 23.46 23.31 -11.61
C ASN A 83 23.73 21.84 -11.97
N VAL A 84 23.09 20.89 -11.29
CA VAL A 84 23.41 19.46 -11.38
C VAL A 84 22.17 18.62 -11.56
N ALA A 85 22.21 17.72 -12.56
CA ALA A 85 21.21 16.71 -12.78
C ALA A 85 21.78 15.30 -12.59
N VAL A 86 21.15 14.51 -11.73
CA VAL A 86 21.49 13.12 -11.46
C VAL A 86 20.30 12.25 -11.84
N THR A 87 20.46 11.41 -12.86
CA THR A 87 19.37 10.65 -13.48
C THR A 87 19.75 9.16 -13.62
N ASN A 88 18.80 8.25 -13.38
CA ASN A 88 18.98 6.80 -13.57
C ASN A 88 20.28 6.22 -12.96
N THR A 89 20.70 6.73 -11.80
CA THR A 89 22.05 6.52 -11.26
C THR A 89 21.98 5.82 -9.90
N ILE A 90 22.93 4.89 -9.67
CA ILE A 90 23.05 4.11 -8.44
C ILE A 90 24.16 4.71 -7.57
N ILE A 91 23.83 5.15 -6.36
CA ILE A 91 24.77 5.76 -5.41
C ILE A 91 24.77 4.90 -4.14
N ARG A 92 25.78 4.03 -4.00
CA ARG A 92 25.76 2.96 -3.00
C ARG A 92 27.05 2.85 -2.22
N HIS A 93 26.99 2.32 -1.00
CA HIS A 93 28.19 2.00 -0.22
C HIS A 93 29.16 3.19 0.03
N ASN A 94 28.67 4.43 -0.01
CA ASN A 94 29.48 5.62 0.30
C ASN A 94 29.34 6.04 1.77
N TYR A 95 30.27 6.84 2.28
CA TYR A 95 30.10 7.49 3.58
C TYR A 95 29.00 8.57 3.51
N ARG A 96 29.05 9.43 2.47
CA ARG A 96 27.91 10.21 1.97
C ARG A 96 27.71 9.89 0.49
N GLY A 97 26.48 9.58 0.08
CA GLY A 97 26.18 9.36 -1.34
C GLY A 97 26.30 10.64 -2.16
N LEU A 98 25.55 11.66 -1.76
CA LEU A 98 25.50 12.96 -2.44
C LEU A 98 25.46 14.08 -1.38
N GLN A 99 26.36 15.05 -1.50
CA GLN A 99 26.42 16.23 -0.63
C GLN A 99 26.44 17.53 -1.45
N PHE A 100 25.61 18.51 -1.12
CA PHE A 100 25.56 19.78 -1.86
C PHE A 100 25.16 21.00 -1.05
N GLN A 101 25.51 22.17 -1.58
CA GLN A 101 25.20 23.49 -1.01
C GLN A 101 25.01 24.55 -2.12
N GLU A 102 24.11 25.53 -1.92
CA GLU A 102 23.99 26.73 -2.77
C GLU A 102 23.86 26.41 -4.27
N SER A 103 23.01 25.44 -4.58
CA SER A 103 22.91 24.78 -5.89
C SER A 103 21.47 24.56 -6.36
N LEU A 104 21.27 24.43 -7.67
CA LEU A 104 20.03 23.95 -8.30
C LEU A 104 20.19 22.47 -8.65
N VAL A 105 19.27 21.62 -8.16
CA VAL A 105 19.45 20.16 -8.24
C VAL A 105 18.22 19.43 -8.76
N GLU A 106 18.37 18.66 -9.83
CA GLU A 106 17.40 17.64 -10.25
C GLU A 106 17.95 16.25 -9.93
N ILE A 107 17.22 15.47 -9.14
CA ILE A 107 17.53 14.07 -8.87
C ILE A 107 16.31 13.24 -9.24
N ARG A 108 16.44 12.35 -10.22
CA ARG A 108 15.34 11.48 -10.65
C ARG A 108 15.75 10.07 -11.02
N ASP A 109 14.84 9.12 -10.83
CA ASP A 109 15.01 7.72 -11.22
C ASP A 109 16.26 7.05 -10.58
N CYS A 110 16.78 7.62 -9.49
CA CYS A 110 18.03 7.18 -8.84
C CYS A 110 17.80 6.25 -7.66
N GLN A 111 18.82 5.45 -7.33
CA GLN A 111 18.82 4.56 -6.17
C GLN A 111 19.96 4.90 -5.21
N PHE A 112 19.64 5.08 -3.94
CA PHE A 112 20.59 5.36 -2.87
C PHE A 112 20.50 4.27 -1.79
N TYR A 113 21.49 3.39 -1.69
CA TYR A 113 21.47 2.30 -0.71
C TYR A 113 22.80 1.94 -0.06
N HIS A 114 22.73 1.42 1.17
CA HIS A 114 23.90 1.07 1.98
C HIS A 114 24.92 2.19 2.20
N ASN A 115 24.51 3.46 2.07
CA ASN A 115 25.35 4.61 2.44
C ASN A 115 25.25 4.88 3.95
N LYS A 116 26.24 5.55 4.54
CA LYS A 116 26.12 6.06 5.93
C LYS A 116 25.22 7.31 5.99
N SER A 117 25.16 8.08 4.91
CA SER A 117 24.11 9.06 4.62
C SER A 117 23.80 9.03 3.12
N ALA A 118 22.54 8.91 2.71
CA ALA A 118 22.20 8.91 1.29
C ALA A 118 22.43 10.30 0.67
N VAL A 119 21.72 11.33 1.18
CA VAL A 119 21.75 12.70 0.63
C VAL A 119 21.85 13.73 1.75
N GLN A 120 22.73 14.73 1.57
CA GLN A 120 22.82 15.92 2.42
C GLN A 120 22.80 17.18 1.55
N GLY A 121 21.84 18.08 1.77
CA GLY A 121 21.67 19.30 0.97
C GLY A 121 21.46 20.54 1.84
N ARG A 122 22.05 21.66 1.43
CA ARG A 122 22.03 22.95 2.15
C ARG A 122 21.74 24.12 1.21
N ASP A 123 20.96 25.13 1.65
CA ASP A 123 20.75 26.41 0.93
C ASP A 123 20.45 26.25 -0.58
N SER A 124 19.49 25.39 -0.97
CA SER A 124 19.33 24.90 -2.35
C SER A 124 17.87 24.72 -2.80
N GLU A 125 17.67 24.74 -4.12
CA GLU A 125 16.41 24.36 -4.78
C GLU A 125 16.54 22.93 -5.34
N VAL A 126 15.58 22.06 -5.00
CA VAL A 126 15.68 20.61 -5.24
C VAL A 126 14.39 20.05 -5.83
N TYR A 127 14.52 19.45 -7.02
CA TYR A 127 13.50 18.63 -7.68
C TYR A 127 13.87 17.15 -7.50
N PHE A 128 13.08 16.43 -6.70
CA PHE A 128 13.41 15.08 -6.25
C PHE A 128 12.27 14.12 -6.61
N ASN A 129 12.39 13.40 -7.74
CA ASN A 129 11.27 12.67 -8.34
C ASN A 129 11.58 11.17 -8.62
N ASN A 130 10.69 10.25 -8.25
CA ASN A 130 10.80 8.81 -8.57
C ASN A 130 12.12 8.13 -8.11
N ASN A 131 12.71 8.58 -6.99
CA ASN A 131 13.94 8.00 -6.44
C ASN A 131 13.65 6.94 -5.37
N GLN A 132 14.61 6.05 -5.13
CA GLN A 132 14.56 5.02 -4.09
C GLN A 132 15.72 5.20 -3.11
N ILE A 133 15.42 5.37 -1.82
CA ILE A 133 16.38 5.66 -0.76
C ILE A 133 16.17 4.63 0.34
N PHE A 134 17.00 3.59 0.35
CA PHE A 134 16.74 2.43 1.19
C PHE A 134 17.97 1.78 1.82
N ALA A 135 17.79 1.14 2.98
CA ALA A 135 18.84 0.42 3.69
C ALA A 135 20.12 1.26 3.94
N ASN A 136 19.99 2.58 4.13
CA ASN A 136 21.05 3.47 4.56
C ASN A 136 21.01 3.66 6.09
N ILE A 137 22.09 4.13 6.70
CA ILE A 137 22.06 4.51 8.12
C ILE A 137 21.20 5.77 8.28
N ASN A 138 21.42 6.78 7.43
CA ASN A 138 20.54 7.94 7.30
C ASN A 138 20.06 8.03 5.85
N GLY A 139 18.76 8.27 5.64
CA GLY A 139 18.21 8.63 4.34
C GLY A 139 18.61 10.05 3.94
N ILE A 140 17.65 10.96 3.85
CA ILE A 140 17.89 12.34 3.43
C ILE A 140 17.88 13.31 4.61
N ASN A 141 18.88 14.21 4.66
CA ASN A 141 18.94 15.33 5.60
C ASN A 141 19.13 16.65 4.84
N PHE A 142 18.07 17.45 4.82
CA PHE A 142 17.99 18.72 4.14
C PHE A 142 17.92 19.90 5.13
N PHE A 143 18.61 20.98 4.79
CA PHE A 143 18.72 22.18 5.59
C PHE A 143 18.55 23.44 4.73
N ARG A 144 17.59 24.32 5.04
CA ARG A 144 17.27 25.51 4.23
C ARG A 144 17.12 25.16 2.75
N GLN A 145 16.11 24.37 2.44
CA GLN A 145 15.81 23.95 1.06
C GLN A 145 14.48 24.53 0.58
N ASN A 146 14.35 24.74 -0.72
CA ASN A 146 13.06 24.68 -1.41
C ASN A 146 12.96 23.31 -2.09
N LEU A 147 12.17 22.40 -1.51
CA LEU A 147 12.06 21.01 -1.98
C LEU A 147 10.70 20.71 -2.60
N THR A 148 10.72 20.24 -3.85
CA THR A 148 9.62 19.47 -4.44
C THR A 148 10.00 18.00 -4.51
N GLY A 149 9.38 17.16 -3.68
CA GLY A 149 9.62 15.72 -3.61
C GLY A 149 8.39 14.90 -4.04
N ARG A 150 8.45 14.22 -5.19
CA ARG A 150 7.33 13.44 -5.73
C ARG A 150 7.63 11.99 -6.05
N ASP A 151 6.67 11.11 -5.77
CA ASP A 151 6.67 9.70 -6.20
C ASP A 151 7.90 8.88 -5.74
N ASN A 152 8.62 9.32 -4.70
CA ASN A 152 9.83 8.66 -4.19
C ASN A 152 9.50 7.57 -3.15
N ILE A 153 10.48 6.71 -2.89
CA ILE A 153 10.46 5.67 -1.86
C ILE A 153 11.58 5.94 -0.85
N PHE A 154 11.23 6.06 0.42
CA PHE A 154 12.14 6.17 1.56
C PHE A 154 11.89 4.97 2.48
N ALA A 155 12.66 3.90 2.32
CA ALA A 155 12.38 2.60 2.93
C ALA A 155 13.52 2.11 3.84
N ASP A 156 13.21 1.57 5.02
CA ASP A 156 14.15 0.78 5.83
C ASP A 156 15.50 1.47 6.14
N ASN A 157 15.51 2.80 6.29
CA ASN A 157 16.69 3.54 6.73
C ASN A 157 16.74 3.57 8.27
N GLN A 158 17.92 3.34 8.86
CA GLN A 158 18.04 3.15 10.31
C GLN A 158 17.62 4.38 11.16
N TRP A 159 17.58 5.57 10.56
CA TRP A 159 17.17 6.83 11.20
C TRP A 159 16.00 7.49 10.46
N ASP A 160 16.20 8.66 9.87
CA ASP A 160 15.21 9.37 9.08
C ASP A 160 15.09 8.77 7.67
N GLY A 161 13.86 8.60 7.18
CA GLY A 161 13.61 8.48 5.74
C GLY A 161 13.87 9.82 5.05
N LEU A 162 13.12 10.85 5.43
CA LEU A 162 13.30 12.22 4.97
C LEU A 162 13.24 13.22 6.13
N ARG A 163 14.33 13.97 6.32
CA ARG A 163 14.42 15.07 7.29
C ARG A 163 14.64 16.41 6.59
N ILE A 164 13.80 17.39 6.94
CA ILE A 164 13.84 18.76 6.43
C ILE A 164 13.94 19.72 7.62
N ARG A 165 14.83 20.70 7.55
CA ARG A 165 15.03 21.72 8.58
C ARG A 165 15.19 23.09 7.93
N GLU A 166 14.30 24.03 8.21
CA GLU A 166 14.31 25.38 7.64
C GLU A 166 14.04 25.38 6.11
N GLY A 167 13.24 26.33 5.64
CA GLY A 167 12.80 26.41 4.23
C GLY A 167 11.38 25.85 3.99
N GLU A 168 11.16 25.34 2.78
CA GLU A 168 9.84 25.00 2.22
C GLU A 168 9.83 23.58 1.65
N ALA A 169 8.68 22.89 1.76
CA ALA A 169 8.54 21.50 1.32
C ALA A 169 7.19 21.19 0.69
N VAL A 170 7.20 20.69 -0.55
CA VAL A 170 6.05 20.10 -1.24
C VAL A 170 6.32 18.62 -1.46
N ILE A 171 5.70 17.76 -0.65
CA ILE A 171 5.95 16.31 -0.61
C ILE A 171 4.67 15.58 -1.04
N GLU A 172 4.69 14.95 -2.21
CA GLU A 172 3.49 14.37 -2.83
C GLU A 172 3.67 12.93 -3.35
N ARG A 173 2.73 12.03 -3.04
CA ARG A 173 2.71 10.63 -3.54
C ARG A 173 3.95 9.77 -3.17
N ASN A 174 4.67 10.14 -2.12
CA ASN A 174 5.85 9.37 -1.67
C ASN A 174 5.44 8.20 -0.77
N VAL A 175 6.25 7.15 -0.77
CA VAL A 175 6.20 6.04 0.20
C VAL A 175 7.32 6.25 1.21
N ILE A 176 6.98 6.33 2.50
CA ILE A 176 7.92 6.57 3.59
C ILE A 176 7.67 5.51 4.67
N ALA A 177 8.45 4.43 4.65
CA ALA A 177 8.15 3.24 5.43
C ALA A 177 9.37 2.53 6.04
N GLY A 178 9.18 1.79 7.13
CA GLY A 178 10.23 0.98 7.76
C GLY A 178 11.41 1.77 8.37
N ASN A 179 11.40 3.11 8.29
CA ASN A 179 12.45 3.94 8.88
C ASN A 179 12.24 4.09 10.39
N ARG A 180 13.23 4.59 11.15
CA ARG A 180 12.98 4.95 12.56
C ARG A 180 12.00 6.12 12.66
N PHE A 181 12.24 7.17 11.90
CA PHE A 181 11.32 8.30 11.71
C PHE A 181 10.99 8.40 10.23
N GLY A 182 9.71 8.51 9.89
CA GLY A 182 9.29 8.64 8.49
C GLY A 182 9.68 10.00 7.90
N LEU A 183 8.80 10.99 8.06
CA LEU A 183 9.01 12.36 7.62
C LEU A 183 9.14 13.30 8.81
N ARG A 184 10.31 13.95 8.95
CA ARG A 184 10.60 14.90 10.02
C ARG A 184 10.84 16.30 9.45
N VAL A 185 9.95 17.24 9.76
CA VAL A 185 10.06 18.64 9.30
C VAL A 185 10.15 19.56 10.51
N ALA A 186 11.14 20.46 10.50
CA ALA A 186 11.29 21.46 11.55
C ALA A 186 11.64 22.85 11.02
N ASN A 187 11.20 23.89 11.72
CA ASN A 187 11.49 25.31 11.40
C ASN A 187 11.05 25.72 9.97
N ALA A 188 10.03 25.07 9.39
CA ALA A 188 9.58 25.33 8.03
C ALA A 188 8.55 26.47 7.99
N VAL A 189 8.68 27.37 7.02
CA VAL A 189 7.78 28.53 6.86
C VAL A 189 6.53 28.21 6.03
N PHE A 190 6.62 27.15 5.22
CA PHE A 190 5.53 26.59 4.41
C PHE A 190 5.72 25.07 4.26
N GLY A 191 4.62 24.32 4.20
CA GLY A 191 4.69 22.88 3.97
C GLY A 191 3.39 22.28 3.44
N ARG A 192 3.47 21.57 2.32
CA ARG A 192 2.36 20.83 1.70
C ARG A 192 2.71 19.35 1.60
N PHE A 193 1.97 18.53 2.34
CA PHE A 193 2.18 17.08 2.43
C PHE A 193 0.90 16.40 1.95
N SER A 194 0.89 15.84 0.73
CA SER A 194 -0.34 15.22 0.20
C SER A 194 -0.17 13.87 -0.49
N HIS A 195 -1.19 13.01 -0.38
CA HIS A 195 -1.24 11.72 -1.05
C HIS A 195 -0.06 10.77 -0.73
N ASN A 196 0.68 11.00 0.37
CA ASN A 196 1.80 10.15 0.76
C ASN A 196 1.32 8.95 1.59
N LEU A 197 2.10 7.87 1.55
CA LEU A 197 1.98 6.74 2.47
C LEU A 197 3.13 6.83 3.49
N LEU A 198 2.81 7.11 4.75
CA LEU A 198 3.76 7.13 5.87
C LEU A 198 3.44 5.98 6.82
N ALA A 199 4.12 4.85 6.69
CA ALA A 199 3.66 3.63 7.33
C ALA A 199 4.74 2.69 7.88
N ALA A 200 4.43 1.95 8.94
CA ALA A 200 5.36 0.99 9.57
C ALA A 200 6.74 1.58 9.95
N ASN A 201 6.83 2.90 10.19
CA ASN A 201 8.03 3.50 10.76
C ASN A 201 8.08 3.20 12.27
N LEU A 202 9.26 2.91 12.81
CA LEU A 202 9.44 2.43 14.20
C LEU A 202 8.90 3.41 15.25
N GLU A 203 9.02 4.71 15.00
CA GLU A 203 8.47 5.75 15.85
C GLU A 203 7.32 6.49 15.16
N ASN A 204 7.61 7.67 14.59
CA ASN A 204 6.58 8.59 14.10
C ASN A 204 6.48 8.51 12.57
N GLY A 205 5.26 8.48 12.05
CA GLY A 205 5.01 8.61 10.60
C GLY A 205 5.37 10.00 10.11
N LEU A 206 4.66 11.02 10.63
CA LEU A 206 4.89 12.44 10.34
C LEU A 206 5.20 13.20 11.64
N LEU A 207 6.35 13.89 11.70
CA LEU A 207 6.74 14.73 12.85
C LEU A 207 6.99 16.16 12.37
N LEU A 208 6.18 17.09 12.87
CA LEU A 208 6.24 18.51 12.57
C LEU A 208 6.60 19.31 13.82
N ARG A 209 7.56 20.24 13.71
CA ARG A 209 8.02 21.08 14.82
C ARG A 209 8.36 22.50 14.41
N ASN A 210 7.74 23.52 15.00
CA ASN A 210 7.98 24.93 14.65
C ASN A 210 7.73 25.14 13.15
N THR A 211 6.48 24.92 12.72
CA THR A 211 6.11 24.88 11.29
C THR A 211 4.83 25.67 11.04
N ASP A 212 4.90 26.73 10.25
CA ASP A 212 3.74 27.54 9.87
C ASP A 212 3.25 27.21 8.45
N SER A 213 2.07 27.75 8.09
CA SER A 213 1.44 27.63 6.76
C SER A 213 1.35 26.18 6.23
N LEU A 214 1.02 25.25 7.13
CA LEU A 214 0.95 23.82 6.86
C LEU A 214 -0.35 23.40 6.16
N THR A 215 -0.25 22.49 5.18
CA THR A 215 -1.35 21.66 4.68
C THR A 215 -0.96 20.18 4.68
N VAL A 216 -1.67 19.34 5.44
CA VAL A 216 -1.51 17.87 5.43
C VAL A 216 -2.81 17.24 4.92
N THR A 217 -2.83 16.73 3.70
CA THR A 217 -4.08 16.27 3.04
C THR A 217 -4.00 14.94 2.31
N ALA A 218 -5.05 14.13 2.40
CA ALA A 218 -5.19 12.85 1.67
C ALA A 218 -4.02 11.85 1.86
N ASN A 219 -3.28 11.92 2.97
CA ASN A 219 -2.20 10.98 3.28
C ASN A 219 -2.76 9.71 3.98
N ALA A 220 -2.12 8.58 3.72
CA ALA A 220 -2.30 7.34 4.47
C ALA A 220 -1.18 7.23 5.51
N ILE A 221 -1.52 7.31 6.79
CA ILE A 221 -0.57 7.33 7.91
C ILE A 221 -0.86 6.13 8.82
N LEU A 222 -0.18 5.02 8.53
CA LEU A 222 -0.63 3.68 8.90
C LEU A 222 0.40 2.91 9.74
N ASN A 223 -0.04 2.23 10.80
CA ASN A 223 0.76 1.21 11.50
C ASN A 223 2.15 1.69 12.00
N ASN A 224 2.36 2.99 12.30
CA ASN A 224 3.63 3.47 12.86
C ASN A 224 3.74 3.12 14.35
N GLY A 225 4.96 2.85 14.83
CA GLY A 225 5.22 2.25 16.15
C GLY A 225 5.07 3.20 17.35
N LEU A 226 4.92 4.50 17.13
CA LEU A 226 4.44 5.48 18.12
C LEU A 226 3.23 6.24 17.55
N ASN A 227 3.36 7.54 17.25
CA ASN A 227 2.26 8.36 16.76
C ASN A 227 2.21 8.36 15.23
N GLY A 228 1.00 8.43 14.66
CA GLY A 228 0.82 8.69 13.22
C GLY A 228 1.33 10.07 12.84
N ILE A 229 0.76 11.11 13.46
CA ILE A 229 1.19 12.51 13.34
C ILE A 229 1.63 13.03 14.72
N SER A 230 2.78 13.70 14.80
CA SER A 230 3.26 14.43 15.98
C SER A 230 3.42 15.91 15.67
N LEU A 231 2.75 16.78 16.45
CA LEU A 231 2.70 18.24 16.26
C LEU A 231 3.29 18.99 17.46
N ARG A 232 4.15 19.97 17.19
CA ARG A 232 4.73 20.85 18.22
C ARG A 232 5.00 22.24 17.65
N ASP A 233 4.29 23.24 18.12
CA ASP A 233 4.46 24.63 17.67
C ASP A 233 4.19 24.73 16.15
N THR A 234 3.06 24.14 15.75
CA THR A 234 2.69 23.95 14.34
C THR A 234 1.37 24.67 14.02
N ARG A 235 1.27 25.31 12.86
CA ARG A 235 0.05 26.01 12.41
C ARG A 235 -0.38 25.59 11.01
N GLY A 236 -1.67 25.30 10.82
CA GLY A 236 -2.25 25.06 9.50
C GLY A 236 -3.48 24.18 9.50
N GLU A 237 -3.66 23.40 8.42
CA GLU A 237 -4.79 22.48 8.26
C GLU A 237 -4.33 21.01 8.08
N ILE A 238 -5.04 20.10 8.75
CA ILE A 238 -4.91 18.65 8.60
C ILE A 238 -6.28 18.10 8.21
N SER A 239 -6.47 17.67 6.96
CA SER A 239 -7.78 17.25 6.47
C SER A 239 -7.79 16.12 5.44
N GLY A 240 -8.83 15.29 5.44
CA GLY A 240 -8.99 14.18 4.48
C GLY A 240 -7.97 13.04 4.60
N ASN A 241 -7.20 12.96 5.69
CA ASN A 241 -6.20 11.90 5.89
C ASN A 241 -6.83 10.63 6.48
N LEU A 242 -6.22 9.47 6.21
CA LEU A 242 -6.47 8.23 6.92
C LEU A 242 -5.32 8.00 7.91
N VAL A 243 -5.60 8.12 9.21
CA VAL A 243 -4.63 7.99 10.30
C VAL A 243 -5.05 6.80 11.17
N ALA A 244 -4.44 5.64 10.94
CA ALA A 244 -4.94 4.38 11.49
C ALA A 244 -3.87 3.36 11.89
N GLY A 245 -4.18 2.50 12.85
CA GLY A 245 -3.30 1.41 13.28
C GLY A 245 -2.01 1.82 13.99
N ASN A 246 -1.80 3.12 14.25
CA ASN A 246 -0.57 3.60 14.91
C ASN A 246 -0.58 3.21 16.39
N ALA A 247 0.54 2.72 16.92
CA ALA A 247 0.58 1.98 18.17
C ALA A 247 0.36 2.87 19.43
N GLU A 248 0.75 4.15 19.39
CA GLU A 248 0.36 5.13 20.41
C GLU A 248 -0.83 5.97 19.94
N ARG A 249 -0.60 7.20 19.44
CA ARG A 249 -1.66 8.16 19.12
C ARG A 249 -1.87 8.25 17.60
N GLY A 250 -3.11 8.43 17.17
CA GLY A 250 -3.36 8.87 15.80
C GLY A 250 -2.68 10.22 15.55
N ILE A 251 -3.04 11.21 16.36
CA ILE A 251 -2.41 12.54 16.36
C ILE A 251 -1.97 12.91 17.78
N GLY A 252 -0.66 13.04 18.01
CA GLY A 252 -0.07 13.56 19.24
C GLY A 252 0.21 15.06 19.11
N ILE A 253 -0.30 15.86 20.05
CA ILE A 253 -0.22 17.33 19.98
C ILE A 253 0.42 17.88 21.25
N ARG A 254 1.51 18.64 21.11
CA ARG A 254 2.07 19.48 22.19
C ARG A 254 1.65 20.93 22.06
N SER A 255 1.48 21.42 20.84
CA SER A 255 1.09 22.79 20.53
C SER A 255 0.70 22.83 19.04
N PHE A 256 -0.53 23.24 18.74
CA PHE A 256 -1.07 23.35 17.39
C PHE A 256 -2.10 24.48 17.31
N SER A 257 -2.11 25.22 16.21
CA SER A 257 -3.09 26.27 15.92
C SER A 257 -3.66 26.11 14.50
N GLY A 258 -4.99 26.02 14.40
CA GLY A 258 -5.68 25.76 13.14
C GLY A 258 -6.70 24.63 13.26
N MET A 259 -6.96 23.93 12.16
CA MET A 259 -8.04 22.94 12.06
C MET A 259 -7.53 21.54 11.76
N ILE A 260 -8.03 20.56 12.54
CA ILE A 260 -7.98 19.14 12.20
C ILE A 260 -9.42 18.74 11.83
N LYS A 261 -9.73 18.49 10.55
CA LYS A 261 -11.12 18.27 10.10
C LYS A 261 -11.27 17.26 8.97
N GLY A 262 -12.37 16.52 8.93
CA GLY A 262 -12.66 15.60 7.82
C GLY A 262 -11.68 14.43 7.67
N ASN A 263 -10.97 14.05 8.74
CA ASN A 263 -10.03 12.92 8.73
C ASN A 263 -10.72 11.63 9.21
N ASN A 264 -10.23 10.48 8.75
CA ASN A 264 -10.53 9.16 9.29
C ASN A 264 -9.45 8.80 10.32
N ILE A 265 -9.74 8.93 11.62
CA ILE A 265 -8.79 8.69 12.72
C ILE A 265 -9.26 7.47 13.51
N VAL A 266 -8.75 6.28 13.18
CA VAL A 266 -9.36 5.00 13.61
C VAL A 266 -8.36 3.93 14.01
N ALA A 267 -8.71 3.07 14.97
CA ALA A 267 -7.90 1.92 15.37
C ALA A 267 -6.43 2.23 15.75
N ASN A 268 -6.16 3.45 16.24
CA ASN A 268 -4.89 3.79 16.89
C ASN A 268 -4.92 3.31 18.36
N GLY A 269 -3.76 3.01 18.94
CA GLY A 269 -3.65 2.23 20.17
C GLY A 269 -4.14 2.93 21.45
N VAL A 270 -3.42 3.96 21.90
CA VAL A 270 -3.69 4.64 23.17
C VAL A 270 -4.78 5.70 23.01
N TYR A 271 -4.63 6.60 22.03
CA TYR A 271 -5.61 7.67 21.75
C TYR A 271 -5.78 7.87 20.25
N ALA A 272 -6.96 8.28 19.80
CA ALA A 272 -7.13 8.81 18.45
C ALA A 272 -6.44 10.18 18.33
N LEU A 273 -6.62 11.05 19.34
CA LEU A 273 -5.92 12.33 19.46
C LEU A 273 -5.52 12.56 20.92
N GLY A 274 -4.25 12.85 21.20
CA GLY A 274 -3.80 13.22 22.54
C GLY A 274 -3.15 14.58 22.58
N LEU A 275 -3.76 15.52 23.31
CA LEU A 275 -3.27 16.86 23.55
C LEU A 275 -2.51 16.90 24.88
N THR A 276 -1.25 17.35 24.84
CA THR A 276 -0.34 17.48 26.00
C THR A 276 0.14 18.91 26.22
N GLY A 277 -0.47 19.86 25.51
CA GLY A 277 -0.26 21.30 25.67
C GLY A 277 -1.43 21.95 26.39
N SER A 278 -1.26 23.21 26.80
CA SER A 278 -2.27 24.02 27.48
C SER A 278 -3.23 24.77 26.53
N SER A 279 -2.89 24.90 25.25
CA SER A 279 -3.72 25.57 24.24
C SER A 279 -4.82 24.65 23.71
N ASN A 280 -6.05 25.16 23.59
CA ASN A 280 -7.18 24.43 23.02
C ASN A 280 -6.96 24.10 21.54
N VAL A 281 -7.51 22.98 21.07
CA VAL A 281 -7.40 22.49 19.69
C VAL A 281 -8.78 22.27 19.07
N GLN A 282 -8.94 22.63 17.79
CA GLN A 282 -10.15 22.33 17.02
C GLN A 282 -9.98 21.04 16.20
N ALA A 283 -10.81 20.05 16.50
CA ALA A 283 -10.81 18.71 15.91
C ALA A 283 -12.21 18.33 15.35
N LEU A 284 -12.88 19.29 14.72
CA LEU A 284 -14.26 19.21 14.22
C LEU A 284 -14.39 18.22 13.04
N ASP A 285 -15.55 17.61 12.87
CA ASP A 285 -15.92 16.80 11.69
C ASP A 285 -14.94 15.68 11.32
N ASN A 286 -14.23 15.11 12.30
CA ASN A 286 -13.43 13.90 12.09
C ASN A 286 -14.28 12.65 12.34
N TRP A 287 -13.97 11.55 11.65
CA TRP A 287 -14.54 10.23 11.91
C TRP A 287 -13.61 9.43 12.81
N TRP A 288 -14.13 9.05 13.98
CA TRP A 288 -13.36 8.42 15.05
C TRP A 288 -13.58 6.90 15.15
N GLY A 289 -14.06 6.25 14.08
CA GLY A 289 -14.25 4.79 14.04
C GLY A 289 -15.38 4.25 14.92
N GLY A 290 -16.22 5.14 15.48
CA GLY A 290 -17.22 4.79 16.48
C GLY A 290 -16.65 4.56 17.89
N ALA A 291 -15.46 5.12 18.18
CA ALA A 291 -14.87 5.06 19.52
C ALA A 291 -15.63 5.96 20.53
N ASP A 292 -15.49 5.63 21.80
CA ASP A 292 -15.91 6.49 22.92
C ASP A 292 -14.96 7.68 23.06
N MET A 293 -15.48 8.90 22.91
CA MET A 293 -14.67 10.12 22.92
C MET A 293 -14.05 10.43 24.28
N SER A 294 -14.63 9.94 25.38
CA SER A 294 -14.05 10.05 26.72
C SER A 294 -12.81 9.17 26.93
N ARG A 295 -12.48 8.31 25.95
CA ARG A 295 -11.33 7.40 25.96
C ARG A 295 -10.43 7.58 24.74
N ALA A 296 -10.98 8.04 23.63
CA ALA A 296 -10.25 8.23 22.37
C ALA A 296 -9.53 9.58 22.28
N ILE A 297 -9.92 10.55 23.11
CA ILE A 297 -9.29 11.87 23.19
C ILE A 297 -8.69 12.01 24.59
N PHE A 298 -7.44 12.47 24.66
CA PHE A 298 -6.79 12.87 25.91
C PHE A 298 -6.61 14.38 25.93
N ASP A 299 -7.23 15.07 26.87
CA ASP A 299 -7.23 16.54 26.96
C ASP A 299 -7.47 17.07 28.38
N LYS A 300 -7.97 18.31 28.49
CA LYS A 300 -8.36 18.96 29.74
C LYS A 300 -9.30 18.14 30.63
N HIS A 301 -10.13 17.28 30.06
CA HIS A 301 -11.03 16.40 30.81
C HIS A 301 -10.27 15.34 31.61
N ASP A 302 -9.13 14.86 31.10
CA ASP A 302 -8.24 13.91 31.79
C ASP A 302 -7.27 14.63 32.75
N ASN A 303 -6.81 15.83 32.40
CA ASN A 303 -5.88 16.61 33.20
C ASN A 303 -6.19 18.13 33.09
N PRO A 304 -6.66 18.78 34.17
CA PRO A 304 -7.07 20.20 34.15
C PRO A 304 -6.02 21.22 33.70
N ALA A 305 -4.73 20.88 33.70
CA ALA A 305 -3.64 21.75 33.24
C ALA A 305 -3.49 21.80 31.70
N LEU A 306 -4.22 20.94 30.98
CA LEU A 306 -4.16 20.83 29.52
C LEU A 306 -5.23 21.69 28.84
N GLY A 307 -5.06 21.90 27.54
CA GLY A 307 -6.05 22.51 26.67
C GLY A 307 -7.21 21.55 26.38
N LEU A 308 -8.33 22.10 25.95
CA LEU A 308 -9.52 21.34 25.54
C LEU A 308 -9.49 21.02 24.04
N VAL A 309 -9.91 19.82 23.65
CA VAL A 309 -10.09 19.39 22.25
C VAL A 309 -11.56 19.51 21.87
N SER A 310 -11.89 20.53 21.07
CA SER A 310 -13.23 20.72 20.52
C SER A 310 -13.46 19.78 19.33
N TYR A 311 -14.07 18.61 19.58
CA TYR A 311 -14.31 17.55 18.58
C TYR A 311 -15.74 17.49 18.02
N LYS A 312 -16.66 18.36 18.47
CA LYS A 312 -18.09 18.35 18.07
C LYS A 312 -18.38 19.46 17.04
N PRO A 313 -19.11 19.18 15.95
CA PRO A 313 -19.71 17.90 15.57
C PRO A 313 -18.66 16.84 15.20
N ALA A 314 -18.98 15.57 15.45
CA ALA A 314 -18.18 14.42 15.03
C ALA A 314 -18.87 13.71 13.86
N ALA A 315 -18.10 13.19 12.91
CA ALA A 315 -18.66 12.56 11.72
C ALA A 315 -19.31 11.21 12.06
N ARG A 316 -20.52 10.97 11.53
CA ARG A 316 -21.33 9.76 11.81
C ARG A 316 -20.80 8.49 11.12
N GLY A 317 -19.96 8.64 10.11
CA GLY A 317 -19.40 7.54 9.30
C GLY A 317 -18.10 7.96 8.62
N PRO A 318 -17.39 7.00 7.99
CA PRO A 318 -16.12 7.26 7.32
C PRO A 318 -16.26 8.25 6.17
N PHE A 319 -15.26 9.12 6.02
CA PHE A 319 -15.03 9.85 4.79
C PHE A 319 -14.44 8.91 3.73
N VAL A 320 -14.74 9.17 2.46
CA VAL A 320 -14.12 8.47 1.33
C VAL A 320 -12.63 8.79 1.31
N PHE A 321 -11.78 7.78 1.51
CA PHE A 321 -10.34 7.88 1.34
C PHE A 321 -9.92 7.21 0.02
N THR A 322 -9.51 8.01 -0.96
CA THR A 322 -8.96 7.49 -2.21
C THR A 322 -7.54 6.96 -1.96
N TRP A 323 -7.29 5.68 -2.25
CA TRP A 323 -5.96 5.10 -2.11
C TRP A 323 -4.98 5.78 -3.08
N PRO A 324 -3.85 6.36 -2.61
CA PRO A 324 -3.06 7.27 -3.44
C PRO A 324 -2.03 6.59 -4.36
N LEU A 325 -1.84 5.27 -4.26
CA LEU A 325 -0.79 4.51 -4.95
C LEU A 325 -1.38 3.42 -5.85
N SER A 326 -0.64 3.00 -6.88
CA SER A 326 -0.99 1.81 -7.69
C SER A 326 -0.67 0.47 -7.00
N ARG A 327 -0.21 0.49 -5.75
CA ARG A 327 0.17 -0.73 -5.00
C ARG A 327 0.01 -0.57 -3.50
N VAL A 328 0.01 -1.70 -2.79
CA VAL A 328 0.18 -1.81 -1.33
C VAL A 328 1.60 -2.35 -1.10
N PRO A 329 2.62 -1.51 -0.89
CA PRO A 329 4.02 -1.93 -1.06
C PRO A 329 4.62 -2.72 0.12
N LEU A 330 3.89 -2.87 1.22
CA LEU A 330 4.31 -3.59 2.44
C LEU A 330 3.06 -4.05 3.21
N ASP A 331 3.26 -4.77 4.31
CA ASP A 331 2.20 -5.22 5.21
C ASP A 331 1.40 -4.04 5.82
N LEU A 332 0.12 -3.93 5.42
CA LEU A 332 -0.75 -2.80 5.76
C LEU A 332 -2.18 -3.23 6.04
N SER A 333 -2.91 -2.33 6.72
CA SER A 333 -4.33 -2.47 7.03
C SER A 333 -5.15 -1.35 6.40
N TRP A 334 -6.26 -1.70 5.76
CA TRP A 334 -7.27 -0.74 5.27
C TRP A 334 -8.47 -0.68 6.22
N TYR A 335 -9.05 0.53 6.34
CA TYR A 335 -10.11 0.86 7.28
C TYR A 335 -11.11 1.85 6.67
N GLY A 336 -12.38 1.80 7.08
CA GLY A 336 -13.38 2.82 6.74
C GLY A 336 -13.92 2.68 5.33
N LEU A 337 -13.92 3.76 4.54
CA LEU A 337 -14.40 3.77 3.16
C LEU A 337 -13.24 4.06 2.22
N MET A 338 -12.67 3.01 1.65
CA MET A 338 -11.59 3.08 0.67
C MET A 338 -12.16 3.26 -0.74
N ARG A 339 -11.53 4.08 -1.57
CA ARG A 339 -11.84 4.20 -3.00
C ARG A 339 -10.62 3.93 -3.87
N LEU A 340 -10.78 3.04 -4.84
CA LEU A 340 -9.77 2.70 -5.84
C LEU A 340 -10.16 3.33 -7.18
N THR A 341 -9.33 4.25 -7.68
CA THR A 341 -9.52 4.97 -8.95
C THR A 341 -8.60 4.46 -10.07
N LYS A 342 -7.69 3.55 -9.72
CA LYS A 342 -6.75 2.83 -10.58
C LYS A 342 -6.55 1.44 -9.96
N ASP A 343 -6.04 0.51 -10.75
CA ASP A 343 -5.70 -0.83 -10.27
C ASP A 343 -4.68 -0.78 -9.14
N VAL A 344 -4.83 -1.70 -8.18
CA VAL A 344 -3.95 -1.79 -7.01
C VAL A 344 -3.35 -3.18 -6.90
N THR A 345 -2.03 -3.25 -7.04
CA THR A 345 -1.27 -4.48 -6.85
C THR A 345 -0.86 -4.66 -5.38
N VAL A 346 -1.10 -5.84 -4.80
CA VAL A 346 -0.43 -6.33 -3.59
C VAL A 346 0.70 -7.26 -4.05
N PRO A 347 1.96 -6.78 -4.12
CA PRO A 347 3.07 -7.56 -4.66
C PRO A 347 3.45 -8.73 -3.74
N GLN A 348 4.21 -9.68 -4.29
CA GLN A 348 4.80 -10.77 -3.51
C GLN A 348 5.62 -10.19 -2.34
N GLY A 349 5.45 -10.77 -1.14
CA GLY A 349 6.11 -10.31 0.09
C GLY A 349 5.36 -9.24 0.88
N ALA A 350 4.22 -8.73 0.38
CA ALA A 350 3.33 -7.82 1.12
C ALA A 350 1.97 -8.47 1.43
N ALA A 351 1.37 -8.10 2.56
CA ALA A 351 0.03 -8.52 2.96
C ALA A 351 -0.93 -7.34 3.17
N LEU A 352 -2.07 -7.35 2.48
CA LEU A 352 -3.17 -6.43 2.72
C LEU A 352 -4.20 -7.04 3.67
N SER A 353 -4.34 -6.46 4.86
CA SER A 353 -5.43 -6.77 5.79
C SER A 353 -6.56 -5.77 5.63
N ILE A 354 -7.82 -6.24 5.63
CA ILE A 354 -8.99 -5.35 5.50
C ILE A 354 -9.83 -5.50 6.77
N ALA A 355 -10.02 -4.38 7.48
CA ALA A 355 -10.64 -4.38 8.80
C ALA A 355 -12.17 -4.59 8.73
N PRO A 356 -12.81 -5.20 9.75
CA PRO A 356 -14.27 -5.39 9.79
C PRO A 356 -15.04 -4.08 9.60
N GLY A 357 -16.06 -4.09 8.74
CA GLY A 357 -16.87 -2.90 8.42
C GLY A 357 -16.25 -1.98 7.36
N THR A 358 -15.11 -2.35 6.77
CA THR A 358 -14.50 -1.58 5.68
C THR A 358 -15.29 -1.75 4.38
N ILE A 359 -15.50 -0.65 3.67
CA ILE A 359 -16.09 -0.62 2.33
C ILE A 359 -14.98 -0.26 1.34
N VAL A 360 -14.78 -1.09 0.32
CA VAL A 360 -13.86 -0.86 -0.80
C VAL A 360 -14.69 -0.57 -2.05
N GLN A 361 -14.61 0.67 -2.53
CA GLN A 361 -15.29 1.12 -3.74
C GLN A 361 -14.32 1.13 -4.93
N LEU A 362 -14.58 0.30 -5.93
CA LEU A 362 -13.78 0.23 -7.15
C LEU A 362 -14.45 1.04 -8.27
N ALA A 363 -13.67 1.83 -9.01
CA ALA A 363 -14.15 2.54 -10.19
C ALA A 363 -14.41 1.59 -11.37
N LYS A 364 -15.08 2.08 -12.42
CA LYS A 364 -15.38 1.28 -13.62
C LYS A 364 -14.09 0.81 -14.29
N GLY A 365 -13.96 -0.51 -14.47
CA GLY A 365 -12.79 -1.13 -15.08
C GLY A 365 -11.54 -1.12 -14.19
N VAL A 366 -11.71 -0.89 -12.89
CA VAL A 366 -10.62 -1.03 -11.89
C VAL A 366 -10.77 -2.35 -11.15
N GLY A 367 -9.65 -3.02 -10.92
CA GLY A 367 -9.52 -4.26 -10.15
C GLY A 367 -8.42 -4.20 -9.09
N MET A 368 -8.09 -5.38 -8.55
CA MET A 368 -6.97 -5.58 -7.63
C MET A 368 -6.18 -6.82 -8.05
N GLU A 369 -4.86 -6.72 -8.08
CA GLU A 369 -3.96 -7.85 -8.38
C GLU A 369 -3.22 -8.26 -7.11
N ILE A 370 -3.44 -9.49 -6.63
CA ILE A 370 -2.84 -10.01 -5.41
C ILE A 370 -1.81 -11.09 -5.81
N TYR A 371 -0.53 -10.75 -5.67
CA TYR A 371 0.60 -11.69 -5.73
C TYR A 371 1.20 -11.98 -4.34
N GLY A 372 0.89 -11.12 -3.37
CA GLY A 372 1.21 -11.27 -1.94
C GLY A 372 0.10 -11.99 -1.18
N GLN A 373 -0.45 -11.36 -0.15
CA GLN A 373 -1.60 -11.90 0.61
C GLN A 373 -2.73 -10.88 0.73
N ILE A 374 -3.98 -11.35 0.71
CA ILE A 374 -5.14 -10.56 1.11
C ILE A 374 -5.94 -11.26 2.23
N LYS A 375 -6.26 -10.51 3.29
CA LYS A 375 -6.87 -11.01 4.53
C LYS A 375 -8.12 -10.21 4.85
N GLY A 376 -9.28 -10.70 4.39
CA GLY A 376 -10.58 -10.12 4.69
C GLY A 376 -11.20 -10.76 5.94
N GLN A 377 -11.01 -10.17 7.12
CA GLN A 377 -11.58 -10.69 8.38
C GLN A 377 -12.76 -9.83 8.85
N GLY A 378 -13.89 -9.95 8.18
CA GLY A 378 -15.16 -9.34 8.61
C GLY A 378 -15.77 -10.02 9.83
N ARG A 379 -16.93 -9.51 10.27
CA ARG A 379 -17.78 -10.10 11.32
C ARG A 379 -19.24 -10.01 10.92
N SER A 380 -20.12 -10.83 11.48
CA SER A 380 -21.57 -10.84 11.16
C SER A 380 -22.23 -9.46 11.20
N GLY A 381 -21.97 -8.67 12.26
CA GLY A 381 -22.45 -7.29 12.40
C GLY A 381 -21.55 -6.19 11.82
N LYS A 382 -20.39 -6.55 11.24
CA LYS A 382 -19.42 -5.63 10.60
C LYS A 382 -18.75 -6.34 9.41
N ARG A 383 -19.55 -6.63 8.39
CA ARG A 383 -19.11 -7.26 7.15
C ARG A 383 -18.20 -6.33 6.37
N ILE A 384 -17.30 -6.88 5.56
CA ILE A 384 -16.46 -6.11 4.62
C ILE A 384 -17.19 -6.07 3.28
N LEU A 385 -17.28 -4.93 2.62
CA LEU A 385 -18.00 -4.79 1.34
C LEU A 385 -17.05 -4.33 0.22
N PHE A 386 -16.95 -5.11 -0.85
CA PHE A 386 -16.34 -4.72 -2.12
C PHE A 386 -17.47 -4.44 -3.13
N THR A 387 -17.51 -3.24 -3.69
CA THR A 387 -18.64 -2.80 -4.53
C THR A 387 -18.20 -1.72 -5.51
N SER A 388 -19.05 -1.40 -6.49
CA SER A 388 -18.79 -0.31 -7.43
C SER A 388 -18.86 1.06 -6.76
N ALA A 389 -17.99 1.97 -7.18
CA ALA A 389 -18.02 3.37 -6.78
C ALA A 389 -19.17 4.17 -7.42
N THR A 390 -19.84 3.65 -8.46
CA THR A 390 -20.84 4.40 -9.25
C THR A 390 -22.09 3.58 -9.61
N ARG A 391 -21.96 2.51 -10.41
CA ARG A 391 -23.09 1.76 -10.97
C ARG A 391 -23.32 0.45 -10.22
N LYS A 392 -24.57 0.18 -9.86
CA LYS A 392 -24.99 -1.07 -9.19
C LYS A 392 -25.56 -2.08 -10.20
N ALA A 393 -24.69 -2.66 -11.02
CA ALA A 393 -25.02 -3.70 -12.00
C ALA A 393 -23.78 -4.54 -12.38
N PRO A 394 -23.92 -5.78 -12.87
CA PRO A 394 -22.79 -6.60 -13.36
C PRO A 394 -21.80 -5.83 -14.25
N ASN A 395 -20.50 -6.14 -14.13
CA ASN A 395 -19.38 -5.49 -14.84
C ASN A 395 -19.21 -3.99 -14.53
N SER A 396 -19.54 -3.52 -13.32
CA SER A 396 -19.35 -2.12 -12.91
C SER A 396 -17.98 -1.84 -12.26
N TRP A 397 -17.20 -2.88 -12.00
CA TRP A 397 -15.76 -2.89 -11.73
C TRP A 397 -15.20 -4.23 -12.26
N ASP A 398 -13.88 -4.41 -12.29
CA ASP A 398 -13.28 -5.59 -12.95
C ASP A 398 -13.29 -6.83 -12.02
N GLU A 399 -12.17 -7.13 -11.37
CA GLU A 399 -12.05 -8.27 -10.45
C GLU A 399 -10.99 -8.10 -9.36
N ILE A 400 -11.06 -8.94 -8.32
CA ILE A 400 -9.95 -9.20 -7.42
C ILE A 400 -9.25 -10.47 -7.91
N MET A 401 -8.14 -10.31 -8.63
CA MET A 401 -7.30 -11.42 -9.09
C MET A 401 -6.31 -11.82 -7.98
N LEU A 402 -6.20 -13.11 -7.69
CA LEU A 402 -5.19 -13.72 -6.84
C LEU A 402 -4.35 -14.67 -7.69
N ASP A 403 -3.03 -14.48 -7.79
CA ASP A 403 -2.13 -15.42 -8.46
C ASP A 403 -0.92 -15.77 -7.58
N ARG A 404 -0.81 -17.04 -7.18
CA ARG A 404 0.15 -17.56 -6.20
C ARG A 404 0.11 -16.85 -4.82
N ALA A 405 -1.04 -16.27 -4.46
CA ALA A 405 -1.27 -15.45 -3.28
C ALA A 405 -1.50 -16.27 -1.98
N MET A 406 -0.58 -17.18 -1.68
CA MET A 406 -0.75 -18.24 -0.67
C MET A 406 -1.04 -17.71 0.74
N GLY A 407 -2.05 -18.27 1.40
CA GLY A 407 -2.49 -17.86 2.75
C GLY A 407 -3.51 -16.72 2.76
N SER A 408 -4.04 -16.34 1.60
CA SER A 408 -5.17 -15.41 1.50
C SER A 408 -6.48 -16.05 1.97
N TYR A 409 -7.40 -15.25 2.53
CA TYR A 409 -8.71 -15.70 2.97
C TYR A 409 -9.73 -14.56 3.04
N PHE A 410 -11.02 -14.94 2.97
CA PHE A 410 -12.14 -14.03 3.14
C PHE A 410 -13.19 -14.63 4.10
N ASN A 411 -13.59 -13.86 5.11
CA ASN A 411 -14.54 -14.25 6.13
C ASN A 411 -15.52 -13.09 6.38
N PHE A 412 -16.84 -13.32 6.27
CA PHE A 412 -17.86 -12.26 6.33
C PHE A 412 -17.60 -11.08 5.36
N CYS A 413 -17.17 -11.40 4.13
CA CYS A 413 -17.00 -10.44 3.04
C CYS A 413 -18.18 -10.48 2.06
N ASP A 414 -18.54 -9.32 1.52
CA ASP A 414 -19.57 -9.11 0.52
C ASP A 414 -18.91 -8.56 -0.74
N PHE A 415 -19.29 -9.10 -1.88
CA PHE A 415 -18.83 -8.66 -3.19
C PHE A 415 -20.05 -8.42 -4.07
N GLU A 416 -20.09 -7.26 -4.74
CA GLU A 416 -21.23 -6.85 -5.52
C GLU A 416 -20.83 -6.18 -6.84
N TYR A 417 -21.53 -6.51 -7.93
CA TYR A 417 -21.51 -5.80 -9.22
C TYR A 417 -20.21 -5.90 -10.06
N ALA A 418 -19.36 -6.88 -9.80
CA ALA A 418 -18.11 -7.11 -10.54
C ALA A 418 -18.32 -7.70 -11.94
N ALA A 419 -17.24 -7.74 -12.74
CA ALA A 419 -17.13 -8.70 -13.85
C ALA A 419 -16.86 -10.10 -13.30
N TRP A 420 -15.91 -10.22 -12.36
CA TRP A 420 -15.75 -11.38 -11.48
C TRP A 420 -15.43 -10.89 -10.08
N ASP A 421 -16.20 -11.27 -9.04
CA ASP A 421 -15.90 -10.75 -7.69
C ASP A 421 -14.51 -11.22 -7.23
N ILE A 422 -14.22 -12.51 -7.44
CA ILE A 422 -12.93 -13.14 -7.19
C ILE A 422 -12.47 -13.94 -8.42
N HIS A 423 -11.19 -13.81 -8.76
CA HIS A 423 -10.49 -14.66 -9.71
C HIS A 423 -9.23 -15.24 -9.10
N CYS A 424 -9.12 -16.57 -9.05
CA CYS A 424 -8.05 -17.24 -8.31
C CYS A 424 -7.23 -18.18 -9.20
N HIS A 425 -5.91 -18.02 -9.14
CA HIS A 425 -4.90 -18.80 -9.84
C HIS A 425 -3.84 -19.33 -8.87
N PHE A 426 -3.56 -20.63 -8.94
CA PHE A 426 -2.48 -21.31 -8.20
C PHE A 426 -2.37 -20.93 -6.70
N THR A 427 -3.51 -20.69 -6.04
CA THR A 427 -3.57 -20.12 -4.68
C THR A 427 -4.46 -21.00 -3.79
N ASN A 428 -4.02 -21.29 -2.56
CA ASN A 428 -4.92 -21.86 -1.55
C ASN A 428 -5.83 -20.75 -0.99
N LEU A 429 -7.14 -20.97 -0.99
CA LEU A 429 -8.11 -19.94 -0.61
C LEU A 429 -9.25 -20.53 0.23
N ILE A 430 -9.51 -19.90 1.38
CA ILE A 430 -10.65 -20.19 2.24
C ILE A 430 -11.63 -19.02 2.15
N MET A 431 -12.89 -19.33 1.82
CA MET A 431 -14.00 -18.37 1.78
C MET A 431 -15.12 -18.83 2.70
N ASN A 432 -15.44 -18.04 3.72
CA ASN A 432 -16.37 -18.42 4.79
C ASN A 432 -17.38 -17.30 5.08
N HIS A 433 -18.67 -17.63 5.19
CA HIS A 433 -19.74 -16.65 5.44
C HIS A 433 -19.76 -15.48 4.43
N CYS A 434 -19.29 -15.68 3.20
CA CYS A 434 -19.20 -14.64 2.17
C CYS A 434 -20.52 -14.49 1.38
N ARG A 435 -20.70 -13.35 0.69
CA ARG A 435 -21.82 -13.13 -0.23
C ARG A 435 -21.30 -12.60 -1.57
N PHE A 436 -21.76 -13.19 -2.67
CA PHE A 436 -21.42 -12.84 -4.06
C PHE A 436 -22.73 -12.47 -4.78
N LEU A 437 -22.94 -11.18 -5.04
CA LEU A 437 -24.27 -10.62 -5.28
C LEU A 437 -24.33 -9.79 -6.56
N ASN A 438 -25.19 -10.20 -7.50
CA ASN A 438 -25.52 -9.43 -8.71
C ASN A 438 -24.29 -9.07 -9.58
N SER A 439 -23.29 -9.95 -9.63
CA SER A 439 -22.09 -9.84 -10.47
C SER A 439 -22.26 -10.66 -11.75
N TYR A 440 -21.41 -10.44 -12.76
CA TYR A 440 -21.43 -11.32 -13.94
C TYR A 440 -20.93 -12.72 -13.56
N GLY A 441 -19.82 -12.77 -12.83
CA GLY A 441 -19.36 -13.96 -12.12
C GLY A 441 -19.14 -13.70 -10.64
N GLY A 442 -19.58 -14.62 -9.77
CA GLY A 442 -19.21 -14.59 -8.36
C GLY A 442 -17.75 -14.98 -8.18
N PHE A 443 -17.44 -16.27 -8.28
CA PHE A 443 -16.07 -16.75 -8.08
C PHE A 443 -15.58 -17.64 -9.24
N ARG A 444 -14.50 -17.26 -9.92
CA ARG A 444 -13.75 -18.12 -10.86
C ARG A 444 -12.43 -18.60 -10.29
N PHE A 445 -12.09 -19.88 -10.45
CA PHE A 445 -10.78 -20.39 -10.04
C PHE A 445 -10.15 -21.45 -10.96
N ARG A 446 -8.82 -21.39 -11.02
CA ARG A 446 -7.86 -22.42 -11.47
C ARG A 446 -6.78 -22.55 -10.39
N SER A 447 -7.17 -23.20 -9.30
CA SER A 447 -6.46 -23.23 -8.02
C SER A 447 -6.79 -24.52 -7.25
N GLY A 448 -6.00 -24.80 -6.21
CA GLY A 448 -6.28 -25.86 -5.24
C GLY A 448 -5.21 -25.88 -4.13
N PRO A 449 -5.56 -26.20 -2.87
CA PRO A 449 -6.91 -26.47 -2.38
C PRO A 449 -7.74 -25.19 -2.18
N VAL A 450 -9.00 -25.22 -2.58
CA VAL A 450 -9.99 -24.15 -2.34
C VAL A 450 -11.11 -24.67 -1.43
N GLU A 451 -11.46 -23.95 -0.37
CA GLU A 451 -12.59 -24.27 0.51
C GLU A 451 -13.60 -23.11 0.50
N ILE A 452 -14.85 -23.39 0.17
CA ILE A 452 -15.93 -22.40 0.13
C ILE A 452 -17.08 -22.90 1.00
N LYS A 453 -17.38 -22.17 2.08
CA LYS A 453 -18.41 -22.60 3.02
C LYS A 453 -19.26 -21.50 3.63
N ASN A 454 -20.46 -21.90 4.06
CA ASN A 454 -21.44 -21.05 4.76
C ASN A 454 -21.80 -19.77 3.98
N SER A 455 -21.61 -19.77 2.65
CA SER A 455 -21.63 -18.56 1.80
C SER A 455 -22.85 -18.53 0.87
N LEU A 456 -23.19 -17.34 0.37
CA LEU A 456 -24.32 -17.09 -0.53
C LEU A 456 -23.84 -16.60 -1.89
N PHE A 457 -24.29 -17.26 -2.95
CA PHE A 457 -24.16 -16.81 -4.34
C PHE A 457 -25.55 -16.47 -4.85
N GLU A 458 -25.86 -15.18 -5.03
CA GLU A 458 -27.19 -14.73 -5.44
C GLU A 458 -27.21 -13.76 -6.63
N GLY A 459 -28.08 -14.04 -7.61
CA GLY A 459 -28.38 -13.12 -8.72
C GLY A 459 -27.26 -12.96 -9.74
N ASN A 460 -26.27 -13.86 -9.77
CA ASN A 460 -25.15 -13.80 -10.72
C ASN A 460 -25.50 -14.47 -12.05
N HIS A 461 -24.86 -14.06 -13.15
CA HIS A 461 -24.93 -14.84 -14.39
C HIS A 461 -24.24 -16.21 -14.19
N ILE A 462 -23.08 -16.24 -13.53
CA ILE A 462 -22.46 -17.46 -13.02
C ILE A 462 -22.11 -17.29 -11.54
N GLY A 463 -22.68 -18.10 -10.65
CA GLY A 463 -22.32 -18.10 -9.22
C GLY A 463 -20.85 -18.49 -9.03
N LEU A 464 -20.48 -19.67 -9.51
CA LEU A 464 -19.13 -20.23 -9.36
C LEU A 464 -18.65 -20.90 -10.65
N ARG A 465 -17.39 -20.69 -11.03
CA ARG A 465 -16.74 -21.30 -12.20
C ARG A 465 -15.42 -21.99 -11.80
N ALA A 466 -15.34 -23.31 -11.99
CA ALA A 466 -14.17 -24.12 -11.61
C ALA A 466 -13.41 -24.65 -12.84
N LEU A 467 -12.07 -24.66 -12.76
CA LEU A 467 -11.18 -25.20 -13.80
C LEU A 467 -9.86 -25.66 -13.16
N ILE A 468 -9.76 -26.92 -12.68
CA ILE A 468 -8.53 -27.52 -12.09
C ILE A 468 -8.11 -26.85 -10.74
N MET A 469 -7.99 -27.48 -9.56
CA MET A 469 -8.04 -28.90 -9.13
C MET A 469 -8.97 -29.06 -7.89
N THR A 470 -8.46 -29.60 -6.77
CA THR A 470 -9.14 -29.87 -5.49
C THR A 470 -9.89 -28.66 -4.93
N ALA A 471 -11.20 -28.82 -4.75
CA ALA A 471 -12.04 -27.85 -4.07
C ALA A 471 -13.12 -28.54 -3.22
N ASP A 472 -13.40 -28.00 -2.04
CA ASP A 472 -14.50 -28.41 -1.18
C ASP A 472 -15.53 -27.27 -1.10
N ILE A 473 -16.74 -27.53 -1.60
CA ILE A 473 -17.80 -26.56 -1.75
C ILE A 473 -19.00 -27.07 -0.94
N HIS A 474 -19.22 -26.48 0.25
CA HIS A 474 -20.21 -27.02 1.18
C HIS A 474 -20.90 -26.00 2.08
N ASN A 475 -22.11 -26.32 2.56
CA ASN A 475 -22.93 -25.44 3.40
C ASN A 475 -23.26 -24.08 2.72
N ASN A 476 -23.19 -23.99 1.39
CA ASN A 476 -23.47 -22.75 0.66
C ASN A 476 -24.91 -22.71 0.15
N THR A 477 -25.40 -21.52 -0.16
CA THR A 477 -26.67 -21.32 -0.87
C THR A 477 -26.40 -20.69 -2.24
N PHE A 478 -26.82 -21.37 -3.30
CA PHE A 478 -26.81 -20.86 -4.67
C PHE A 478 -28.24 -20.52 -5.08
N LYS A 479 -28.56 -19.23 -5.12
CA LYS A 479 -29.92 -18.72 -5.31
C LYS A 479 -30.07 -17.80 -6.52
N ASN A 480 -31.11 -17.95 -7.33
CA ASN A 480 -31.47 -17.02 -8.41
C ASN A 480 -30.37 -16.73 -9.47
N ASN A 481 -29.30 -17.54 -9.56
CA ASN A 481 -28.25 -17.36 -10.56
C ASN A 481 -28.72 -17.87 -11.93
N GLU A 482 -28.21 -17.38 -13.05
CA GLU A 482 -28.50 -18.05 -14.34
C GLU A 482 -27.88 -19.45 -14.37
N MET A 483 -26.61 -19.55 -13.97
CA MET A 483 -25.91 -20.80 -13.70
C MET A 483 -25.31 -20.74 -12.29
N ALA A 484 -25.68 -21.69 -11.40
CA ALA A 484 -25.11 -21.72 -10.05
C ALA A 484 -23.63 -22.16 -10.07
N ILE A 485 -23.34 -23.35 -10.59
CA ILE A 485 -21.98 -23.89 -10.71
C ILE A 485 -21.68 -24.28 -12.17
N PHE A 486 -20.56 -23.80 -12.70
CA PHE A 486 -20.03 -24.20 -14.01
C PHE A 486 -18.62 -24.81 -13.87
N ILE A 487 -18.50 -26.11 -14.12
CA ILE A 487 -17.25 -26.87 -14.06
C ILE A 487 -16.70 -26.96 -15.48
N ARG A 488 -15.65 -26.19 -15.82
CA ARG A 488 -15.13 -26.11 -17.19
C ARG A 488 -14.20 -27.28 -17.55
N LYS A 489 -13.42 -27.77 -16.58
CA LYS A 489 -12.62 -29.01 -16.65
C LYS A 489 -12.22 -29.43 -15.25
N LYS A 490 -12.48 -30.69 -14.90
CA LYS A 490 -12.12 -31.31 -13.63
C LYS A 490 -10.61 -31.57 -13.54
N GLY A 491 -10.14 -31.60 -12.30
CA GLY A 491 -8.91 -32.29 -11.92
C GLY A 491 -9.18 -33.02 -10.61
N SER A 492 -9.43 -34.33 -10.70
CA SER A 492 -9.43 -35.39 -9.68
C SER A 492 -10.09 -35.21 -8.29
N GLY A 493 -10.53 -34.02 -7.85
CA GLY A 493 -10.87 -33.82 -6.43
C GLY A 493 -11.80 -32.66 -6.07
N ILE A 494 -12.74 -32.26 -6.94
CA ILE A 494 -13.83 -31.35 -6.56
C ILE A 494 -14.94 -32.11 -5.82
N LYS A 495 -15.39 -31.58 -4.68
CA LYS A 495 -16.55 -32.04 -3.91
C LYS A 495 -17.57 -30.92 -3.83
N ILE A 496 -18.82 -31.24 -4.14
CA ILE A 496 -19.96 -30.32 -3.97
C ILE A 496 -20.96 -31.07 -3.10
N HIS A 497 -21.07 -30.72 -1.81
CA HIS A 497 -21.98 -31.41 -0.90
C HIS A 497 -22.53 -30.46 0.16
N HIS A 498 -23.70 -30.76 0.73
CA HIS A 498 -24.32 -29.96 1.78
C HIS A 498 -24.67 -28.52 1.33
N ASN A 499 -24.95 -28.29 0.04
CA ASN A 499 -25.36 -26.98 -0.48
C ASN A 499 -26.86 -26.93 -0.81
N ASN A 500 -27.46 -25.74 -0.65
CA ASN A 500 -28.82 -25.44 -1.05
C ASN A 500 -28.85 -24.80 -2.46
N PHE A 501 -29.49 -25.43 -3.43
CA PHE A 501 -29.73 -24.86 -4.77
C PHE A 501 -31.18 -24.38 -4.87
N ILE A 502 -31.39 -23.09 -5.18
CA ILE A 502 -32.68 -22.40 -5.09
C ILE A 502 -32.92 -21.54 -6.33
N ASP A 503 -33.94 -21.87 -7.12
CA ASP A 503 -34.46 -21.04 -8.22
C ASP A 503 -33.42 -20.51 -9.23
N ASN A 504 -32.28 -21.20 -9.39
CA ASN A 504 -31.33 -20.88 -10.44
C ASN A 504 -31.98 -21.13 -11.81
N GLN A 505 -31.78 -20.22 -12.76
CA GLN A 505 -32.67 -20.10 -13.93
C GLN A 505 -32.43 -21.24 -14.92
N ARG A 506 -31.19 -21.39 -15.39
CA ARG A 506 -30.82 -22.30 -16.49
C ARG A 506 -30.23 -23.61 -15.97
N TYR A 507 -29.18 -23.54 -15.14
CA TYR A 507 -28.50 -24.73 -14.60
C TYR A 507 -28.14 -24.56 -13.11
N ASP A 508 -28.38 -25.61 -12.33
CA ASP A 508 -27.81 -25.73 -10.97
C ASP A 508 -26.34 -26.19 -11.06
N ILE A 509 -26.05 -27.18 -11.92
CA ILE A 509 -24.68 -27.56 -12.29
C ILE A 509 -24.59 -27.71 -13.82
N ARG A 510 -23.59 -27.06 -14.42
CA ARG A 510 -23.15 -27.31 -15.80
C ARG A 510 -21.75 -27.93 -15.79
N VAL A 511 -21.60 -29.06 -16.46
CA VAL A 511 -20.32 -29.66 -16.87
C VAL A 511 -19.90 -29.02 -18.22
N GLY A 512 -18.61 -28.82 -18.39
CA GLY A 512 -18.02 -28.07 -19.50
C GLY A 512 -17.48 -28.96 -20.61
N ASP A 513 -17.33 -28.34 -21.76
CA ASP A 513 -17.50 -28.96 -23.08
C ASP A 513 -16.42 -30.02 -23.49
N PHE A 514 -15.52 -30.42 -22.59
CA PHE A 514 -14.44 -31.41 -22.82
C PHE A 514 -14.10 -32.24 -21.57
N ASP A 515 -15.07 -32.47 -20.68
CA ASP A 515 -14.85 -33.11 -19.38
C ASP A 515 -15.72 -34.36 -19.22
N ALA A 516 -15.16 -35.52 -19.57
CA ALA A 516 -15.83 -36.82 -19.52
C ALA A 516 -15.93 -37.43 -18.11
N GLU A 517 -15.37 -36.79 -17.08
CA GLU A 517 -15.35 -37.32 -15.73
C GLU A 517 -16.59 -36.92 -14.90
N ASP A 518 -17.18 -37.90 -14.21
CA ASP A 518 -18.31 -37.68 -13.28
C ASP A 518 -17.97 -36.68 -12.15
N VAL A 519 -18.96 -35.88 -11.79
CA VAL A 519 -18.89 -34.84 -10.74
C VAL A 519 -19.62 -35.30 -9.48
N ASP A 520 -18.91 -35.34 -8.34
CA ASP A 520 -19.52 -35.65 -7.05
C ASP A 520 -20.31 -34.45 -6.51
N ALA A 521 -21.63 -34.54 -6.61
CA ALA A 521 -22.61 -33.56 -6.16
C ALA A 521 -23.61 -34.18 -5.15
N ARG A 522 -23.16 -35.16 -4.36
CA ARG A 522 -24.00 -35.87 -3.38
C ARG A 522 -24.28 -35.00 -2.16
N TYR A 523 -25.32 -35.35 -1.41
CA TYR A 523 -25.74 -34.66 -0.17
C TYR A 523 -26.07 -33.17 -0.36
N ASN A 524 -26.52 -32.73 -1.54
CA ASN A 524 -27.05 -31.38 -1.73
C ASN A 524 -28.59 -31.36 -1.70
N TRP A 525 -29.15 -30.21 -1.32
CA TRP A 525 -30.58 -29.95 -1.32
C TRP A 525 -31.02 -29.24 -2.60
N TRP A 526 -31.87 -29.90 -3.38
CA TRP A 526 -32.34 -29.45 -4.70
C TRP A 526 -33.81 -28.98 -4.65
N GLN A 527 -34.13 -28.08 -3.71
CA GLN A 527 -35.52 -27.66 -3.44
C GLN A 527 -36.47 -28.83 -3.12
N GLY A 528 -35.98 -29.83 -2.37
CA GLY A 528 -36.73 -31.05 -2.05
C GLY A 528 -36.95 -32.03 -3.21
N LYS A 529 -36.45 -31.73 -4.43
CA LYS A 529 -36.56 -32.65 -5.58
C LYS A 529 -35.72 -33.92 -5.36
N THR A 530 -36.35 -35.08 -5.49
CA THR A 530 -35.68 -36.39 -5.50
C THR A 530 -35.01 -36.74 -6.85
N LYS A 531 -35.39 -36.01 -7.90
CA LYS A 531 -34.85 -36.09 -9.27
C LYS A 531 -34.65 -34.65 -9.82
N PRO A 532 -33.58 -33.94 -9.42
CA PRO A 532 -33.19 -32.67 -10.04
C PRO A 532 -32.97 -32.81 -11.55
N ASP A 533 -33.32 -31.75 -12.28
CA ASP A 533 -33.47 -31.67 -13.74
C ASP A 533 -32.59 -30.58 -14.40
N LYS A 534 -32.11 -29.60 -13.62
CA LYS A 534 -31.29 -28.47 -14.08
C LYS A 534 -29.78 -28.79 -14.16
N PHE A 535 -29.42 -30.01 -14.58
CA PHE A 535 -28.05 -30.37 -14.90
C PHE A 535 -27.80 -30.33 -16.41
N PHE A 536 -26.65 -29.81 -16.82
CA PHE A 536 -26.10 -29.99 -18.18
C PHE A 536 -24.85 -30.85 -18.05
N ASP A 537 -24.94 -32.10 -18.48
CA ASP A 537 -23.97 -33.17 -18.17
C ASP A 537 -24.13 -34.37 -19.14
N GLY A 538 -23.48 -35.49 -18.84
CA GLY A 538 -23.54 -36.79 -19.54
C GLY A 538 -24.91 -37.45 -19.75
N ARG A 539 -26.01 -36.75 -19.44
CA ARG A 539 -27.41 -37.13 -19.76
C ARG A 539 -27.99 -36.29 -20.90
N ARG A 540 -27.41 -35.11 -21.17
CA ARG A 540 -27.76 -34.22 -22.29
C ARG A 540 -26.74 -34.28 -23.42
N ASP A 541 -25.47 -34.50 -23.08
CA ASP A 541 -24.35 -34.60 -24.01
C ASP A 541 -23.47 -35.80 -23.63
N PRO A 542 -23.46 -36.90 -24.43
CA PRO A 542 -22.73 -38.12 -24.09
C PRO A 542 -21.20 -37.99 -23.96
N GLU A 543 -20.60 -36.91 -24.46
CA GLU A 543 -19.15 -36.67 -24.32
C GLU A 543 -18.77 -36.13 -22.93
N LEU A 544 -19.77 -35.76 -22.11
CA LEU A 544 -19.57 -35.18 -20.78
C LEU A 544 -19.77 -36.21 -19.65
N GLY A 545 -19.06 -35.97 -18.55
CA GLY A 545 -19.27 -36.65 -17.28
C GLY A 545 -20.64 -36.30 -16.68
N ARG A 546 -21.16 -37.17 -15.82
CA ARG A 546 -22.47 -37.02 -15.18
C ARG A 546 -22.36 -36.38 -13.81
N VAL A 547 -23.36 -35.60 -13.45
CA VAL A 547 -23.55 -35.12 -12.07
C VAL A 547 -24.08 -36.28 -11.22
N ILE A 548 -23.30 -36.72 -10.24
CA ILE A 548 -23.65 -37.74 -9.26
C ILE A 548 -24.29 -37.06 -8.05
N TYR A 549 -25.62 -36.99 -8.04
CA TYR A 549 -26.38 -36.20 -7.07
C TYR A 549 -27.02 -37.02 -5.93
N LYS A 550 -26.78 -38.34 -5.86
CA LYS A 550 -27.42 -39.25 -4.90
C LYS A 550 -26.46 -39.77 -3.81
N PRO A 551 -26.83 -39.73 -2.51
CA PRO A 551 -28.13 -39.31 -1.98
C PRO A 551 -28.37 -37.80 -2.10
N VAL A 552 -29.64 -37.41 -2.17
CA VAL A 552 -30.08 -36.00 -2.08
C VAL A 552 -30.43 -35.68 -0.64
N GLU A 553 -30.28 -34.42 -0.24
CA GLU A 553 -30.95 -33.92 0.96
C GLU A 553 -32.40 -33.55 0.64
N LEU A 554 -33.32 -33.90 1.55
CA LEU A 554 -34.75 -33.58 1.43
C LEU A 554 -35.14 -32.34 2.23
N GLN A 555 -34.44 -32.06 3.32
CA GLN A 555 -34.61 -30.86 4.13
C GLN A 555 -33.54 -29.82 3.76
N LYS A 556 -33.94 -28.55 3.75
CA LYS A 556 -33.04 -27.42 3.53
C LYS A 556 -32.09 -27.28 4.73
N GLN A 557 -30.82 -26.99 4.48
CA GLN A 557 -29.89 -26.64 5.56
C GLN A 557 -30.22 -25.25 6.15
N LYS A 558 -30.08 -25.13 7.47
CA LYS A 558 -30.41 -23.92 8.25
C LYS A 558 -29.37 -22.82 8.11
#